data_AF-S7YRS5-F1
#
_entry.id   AF-S7YRS5-F1
#
_cell.length_a   1.000
_cell.length_b   1.000
_cell.length_c   1.000
_cell.angle_alpha   90.00
_cell.angle_beta   90.00
_cell.angle_gamma   90.00
#
_symmetry.space_group_name_H-M   'P 1'
#
loop_
_entity.id
_entity.type
_entity.pdbx_description
1 polymer ?
#
loop_
_entity_poly.entity_id
_entity_poly.type
_entity_poly.pdbx_seq_one_letter_code
_entity_poly.pdbx_strand_id
1 'polypeptide(L)'
;MSSNSKDAYKDLVRAVDNWHVEIFNYFDKRLTNAYTESINSIIRQVERMGRGYSFDALRAKILFNEKLHKKRKPRFNSSAFNKAMLYDTFNWYEVNDHDITDNLGVDFSTLIKNLEKGDL
;
A
#
# COMPACT_ATOMS: atom_id res chain seq x y z
N MET A 1 -26.85 34.32 25.40
CA MET A 1 -26.17 33.03 25.63
C MET A 1 -25.90 32.35 24.28
N SER A 2 -24.81 32.68 23.58
CA SER A 2 -24.43 31.97 22.34
C SER A 2 -22.96 32.24 21.98
N SER A 3 -22.04 31.89 22.87
CA SER A 3 -20.60 32.08 22.64
C SER A 3 -19.80 31.17 23.57
N ASN A 4 -19.91 29.86 23.38
CA ASN A 4 -18.99 28.91 24.02
C ASN A 4 -18.77 27.65 23.17
N SER A 5 -19.71 27.35 22.26
CA SER A 5 -19.58 26.25 21.31
C SER A 5 -18.51 26.52 20.23
N LYS A 6 -18.45 27.73 19.67
CA LYS A 6 -17.48 28.06 18.61
C LYS A 6 -16.02 27.92 19.08
N ASP A 7 -15.73 28.33 20.31
CA ASP A 7 -14.38 28.19 20.87
C ASP A 7 -14.03 26.73 21.19
N ALA A 8 -14.99 25.93 21.65
CA ALA A 8 -14.79 24.51 21.92
C ALA A 8 -14.41 23.69 20.67
N TYR A 9 -14.87 24.10 19.48
CA TYR A 9 -14.57 23.41 18.21
C TYR A 9 -13.53 24.12 17.36
N LYS A 10 -12.89 25.18 17.85
CA LYS A 10 -11.95 26.01 17.09
C LYS A 10 -10.81 25.19 16.47
N ASP A 11 -10.26 24.24 17.21
CA ASP A 11 -9.17 23.38 16.71
C ASP A 11 -9.66 22.38 15.66
N LEU A 12 -10.90 21.90 15.77
CA LEU A 12 -11.50 21.01 14.78
C LEU A 12 -11.77 21.77 13.47
N VAL A 13 -12.31 22.99 13.55
CA VAL A 13 -12.49 23.86 12.39
C VAL A 13 -11.15 24.14 11.72
N ARG A 14 -10.11 24.50 12.50
CA ARG A 14 -8.76 24.70 11.97
C ARG A 14 -8.21 23.45 11.29
N ALA A 15 -8.41 22.27 11.85
CA ALA A 15 -7.97 21.02 11.24
C ALA A 15 -8.67 20.76 9.90
N VAL A 16 -9.99 20.98 9.83
CA VAL A 16 -10.75 20.83 8.58
C VAL A 16 -10.30 21.84 7.52
N ASP A 17 -10.01 23.08 7.91
CA ASP A 17 -9.50 24.10 6.98
C ASP A 17 -8.10 23.74 6.46
N ASN A 18 -7.21 23.28 7.34
CA ASN A 18 -5.84 22.89 6.96
C ASN A 18 -5.81 21.68 6.01
N TRP A 19 -6.72 20.71 6.19
CA TRP A 19 -6.77 19.46 5.42
C TRP A 19 -7.97 19.41 4.46
N HIS A 20 -8.48 20.59 4.07
CA HIS A 20 -9.72 20.73 3.32
C HIS A 20 -9.65 19.93 2.00
N VAL A 21 -8.57 20.08 1.25
CA VAL A 21 -8.39 19.42 -0.05
C VAL A 21 -8.41 17.91 0.11
N GLU A 22 -7.69 17.37 1.08
CA GLU A 22 -7.57 15.95 1.35
C GLU A 22 -8.89 15.33 1.81
N ILE A 23 -9.62 16.02 2.70
CA ILE A 23 -10.93 15.56 3.20
C ILE A 23 -11.97 15.58 2.08
N PHE A 24 -12.06 16.67 1.33
CA PHE A 24 -13.11 16.84 0.32
C PHE A 24 -12.80 16.15 -1.02
N ASN A 25 -11.54 15.77 -1.28
CA ASN A 25 -11.15 14.91 -2.42
C ASN A 25 -11.96 13.60 -2.50
N TYR A 26 -12.54 13.15 -1.37
CA TYR A 26 -13.46 12.02 -1.35
C TYR A 26 -14.69 12.22 -2.24
N PHE A 27 -15.26 13.43 -2.31
CA PHE A 27 -16.48 13.66 -3.08
C PHE A 27 -16.24 13.65 -4.59
N ASP A 28 -15.09 14.16 -5.03
CA ASP A 28 -14.72 14.23 -6.44
C ASP A 28 -14.14 12.91 -6.96
N LYS A 29 -13.17 12.34 -6.22
CA LYS A 29 -12.34 11.23 -6.69
C LYS A 29 -12.58 9.91 -5.95
N ARG A 30 -13.45 9.90 -4.92
CA ARG A 30 -13.66 8.75 -4.01
C ARG A 30 -12.37 8.26 -3.34
N LEU A 31 -11.40 9.14 -3.18
CA LEU A 31 -10.14 8.84 -2.48
C LEU A 31 -10.33 9.02 -0.98
N THR A 32 -9.80 8.08 -0.18
CA THR A 32 -9.89 8.09 1.28
C THR A 32 -8.61 7.60 1.91
N ASN A 33 -8.29 8.13 3.10
CA ASN A 33 -7.13 7.68 3.89
C ASN A 33 -7.32 6.29 4.52
N ALA A 34 -8.48 5.65 4.34
CA ALA A 34 -8.79 4.35 4.95
C ALA A 34 -7.73 3.27 4.67
N TYR A 35 -7.10 3.29 3.49
CA TYR A 35 -6.03 2.35 3.16
C TYR A 35 -4.82 2.51 4.10
N THR A 36 -4.32 3.74 4.27
CA THR A 36 -3.16 3.97 5.15
C THR A 36 -3.52 3.76 6.62
N GLU A 37 -4.74 4.11 7.04
CA GLU A 37 -5.21 3.88 8.41
C GLU A 37 -5.35 2.39 8.73
N SER A 38 -5.83 1.58 7.77
CA SER A 38 -5.90 0.13 7.92
C SER A 38 -4.51 -0.48 8.12
N ILE A 39 -3.51 -0.01 7.34
CA ILE A 39 -2.12 -0.41 7.50
C ILE A 39 -1.58 0.02 8.87
N ASN A 40 -1.78 1.28 9.26
CA ASN A 40 -1.34 1.78 10.57
C ASN A 40 -1.97 1.00 11.73
N SER A 41 -3.23 0.61 11.62
CA SER A 41 -3.92 -0.22 12.61
C SER A 41 -3.30 -1.62 12.72
N ILE A 42 -2.97 -2.26 11.60
CA ILE A 42 -2.32 -3.58 11.58
C ILE A 42 -0.92 -3.50 12.20
N ILE A 43 -0.14 -2.46 11.87
CA ILE A 43 1.20 -2.27 12.45
C ILE A 43 1.11 -2.17 13.97
N ARG A 44 0.13 -1.42 14.50
CA ARG A 44 -0.12 -1.32 15.94
C ARG A 44 -0.53 -2.66 16.57
N GLN A 45 -1.26 -3.52 15.86
CA GLN A 45 -1.57 -4.87 16.36
C GLN A 45 -0.31 -5.73 16.43
N VAL A 46 0.52 -5.68 15.40
CA VAL A 46 1.81 -6.40 15.34
C VAL A 46 2.77 -5.92 16.44
N GLU A 47 2.86 -4.62 16.66
CA GLU A 47 3.65 -4.02 17.75
C GLU A 47 3.23 -4.55 19.12
N ARG A 48 1.92 -4.70 19.36
CA ARG A 48 1.40 -5.25 20.63
C ARG A 48 1.71 -6.73 20.81
N MET A 49 1.79 -7.48 19.72
CA MET A 49 2.09 -8.92 19.74
C MET A 49 3.60 -9.19 19.84
N GLY A 50 4.42 -8.34 19.23
CA GLY A 50 5.87 -8.45 19.22
C GLY A 50 6.52 -7.87 20.48
N ARG A 51 7.55 -8.54 21.00
CA ARG A 51 8.48 -7.94 21.97
C ARG A 51 9.74 -7.48 21.24
N GLY A 52 10.01 -6.17 21.23
CA GLY A 52 11.28 -5.62 20.75
C GLY A 52 11.27 -4.91 19.39
N TYR A 53 10.11 -4.75 18.73
CA TYR A 53 10.00 -3.91 17.53
C TYR A 53 9.19 -2.65 17.82
N SER A 54 9.72 -1.48 17.49
CA SER A 54 8.99 -0.21 17.55
C SER A 54 8.08 -0.04 16.32
N PHE A 55 6.99 0.72 16.46
CA PHE A 55 6.11 1.09 15.35
C PHE A 55 6.87 1.55 14.10
N ASP A 56 7.88 2.40 14.26
CA ASP A 56 8.67 2.94 13.15
C ASP A 56 9.53 1.87 12.47
N ALA A 57 10.12 0.95 13.23
CA ALA A 57 10.89 -0.16 12.68
C ALA A 57 9.99 -1.11 11.86
N LEU A 58 8.78 -1.39 12.34
CA LEU A 58 7.80 -2.20 11.62
C LEU A 58 7.32 -1.48 10.37
N ARG A 59 6.99 -0.19 10.46
CA ARG A 59 6.57 0.62 9.31
C ARG A 59 7.65 0.66 8.23
N ALA A 60 8.91 0.87 8.61
CA ALA A 60 10.03 0.85 7.67
C ALA A 60 10.21 -0.52 7.01
N LYS A 61 10.13 -1.62 7.78
CA LYS A 61 10.17 -2.97 7.22
C LYS A 61 9.04 -3.23 6.23
N ILE A 62 7.84 -2.70 6.46
CA ILE A 62 6.70 -2.89 5.54
C ILE A 62 6.88 -2.07 4.26
N LEU A 63 7.33 -0.83 4.38
CA LEU A 63 7.50 0.06 3.23
C LEU A 63 8.68 -0.33 2.33
N PHE A 64 9.80 -0.74 2.94
CA PHE A 64 11.07 -0.89 2.22
C PHE A 64 11.55 -2.33 2.01
N ASN A 65 10.90 -3.34 2.59
CA ASN A 65 11.33 -4.72 2.40
C ASN A 65 10.79 -5.30 1.07
N GLU A 66 11.60 -5.17 0.02
CA GLU A 66 11.34 -5.68 -1.33
C GLU A 66 11.10 -7.19 -1.37
N LYS A 67 11.65 -7.96 -0.42
CA LYS A 67 11.45 -9.41 -0.35
C LYS A 67 10.03 -9.79 0.04
N LEU A 68 9.32 -8.89 0.74
CA LEU A 68 7.96 -9.10 1.19
C LEU A 68 6.92 -8.55 0.20
N HIS A 69 7.35 -7.72 -0.75
CA HIS A 69 6.45 -7.14 -1.74
C HIS A 69 5.91 -8.20 -2.70
N LYS A 70 4.61 -8.11 -3.02
CA LYS A 70 3.96 -9.02 -3.95
C LYS A 70 4.58 -8.84 -5.33
N LYS A 71 5.18 -9.91 -5.86
CA LYS A 71 5.58 -9.96 -7.26
C LYS A 71 4.38 -10.30 -8.13
N ARG A 72 4.14 -9.49 -9.17
CA ARG A 72 3.13 -9.83 -10.18
C ARG A 72 3.60 -11.04 -10.97
N LYS A 73 2.73 -12.03 -11.17
CA LYS A 73 3.02 -13.10 -12.14
C LYS A 73 3.00 -12.49 -13.55
N PRO A 74 3.99 -12.79 -14.41
CA PRO A 74 4.00 -12.30 -15.78
C PRO A 74 2.70 -12.75 -16.47
N ARG A 75 2.07 -11.82 -17.20
CA ARG A 75 0.86 -12.13 -17.98
C ARG A 75 1.28 -12.56 -19.37
N PHE A 76 0.61 -13.57 -19.89
CA PHE A 76 0.79 -14.01 -21.27
C PHE A 76 0.31 -12.91 -22.22
N ASN A 77 1.21 -12.42 -23.08
CA ASN A 77 0.87 -11.45 -24.10
C ASN A 77 0.51 -12.18 -25.41
N SER A 78 -0.80 -12.38 -25.61
CA SER A 78 -1.30 -13.06 -26.81
C SER A 78 -0.98 -12.30 -28.12
N SER A 79 -0.89 -10.98 -28.08
CA SER A 79 -0.52 -10.17 -29.26
C SER A 79 0.94 -10.40 -29.66
N ALA A 80 1.85 -10.38 -28.68
CA ALA A 80 3.26 -10.68 -28.88
C ALA A 80 3.47 -12.15 -29.32
N PHE A 81 2.71 -13.09 -28.77
CA PHE A 81 2.74 -14.50 -29.19
C PHE A 81 2.34 -14.68 -30.66
N ASN A 82 1.23 -14.06 -31.09
CA ASN A 82 0.79 -14.13 -32.48
C ASN A 82 1.80 -13.49 -33.44
N LYS A 83 2.42 -12.37 -33.04
CA LYS A 83 3.50 -11.73 -33.80
C LYS A 83 4.72 -12.65 -33.92
N ALA A 84 5.16 -13.28 -32.84
CA ALA A 84 6.29 -14.21 -32.86
C ALA A 84 6.03 -15.42 -33.79
N MET A 85 4.80 -15.93 -33.81
CA MET A 85 4.38 -17.01 -34.72
C MET A 85 4.30 -16.57 -36.19
N LEU A 86 3.83 -15.35 -36.48
CA LEU A 86 3.64 -14.86 -37.85
C LEU A 86 4.96 -14.49 -38.55
N TYR A 87 5.93 -13.98 -37.81
CA TYR A 87 7.21 -13.51 -38.35
C TYR A 87 8.36 -14.53 -38.21
N ASP A 88 8.05 -15.77 -37.79
CA ASP A 88 9.02 -16.85 -37.51
C ASP A 88 10.25 -16.39 -36.68
N THR A 89 10.03 -15.38 -35.85
CA THR A 89 11.04 -14.78 -35.00
C THR A 89 10.74 -15.26 -33.59
N PHE A 90 11.33 -16.39 -33.20
CA PHE A 90 11.10 -17.04 -31.90
C PHE A 90 11.74 -16.24 -30.74
N ASN A 91 11.20 -15.06 -30.43
CA ASN A 91 11.61 -14.26 -29.28
C ASN A 91 10.67 -14.49 -28.09
N TRP A 92 10.93 -15.56 -27.33
CA TRP A 92 10.19 -15.89 -26.09
C TRP A 92 10.25 -14.79 -25.01
N TYR A 93 11.18 -13.84 -25.15
CA TYR A 93 11.36 -12.71 -24.25
C TYR A 93 10.27 -11.63 -24.41
N GLU A 94 9.65 -11.51 -25.60
CA GLU A 94 8.57 -10.54 -25.85
C GLU A 94 7.18 -11.09 -25.49
N VAL A 95 7.04 -12.42 -25.40
CA VAL A 95 5.77 -13.11 -25.14
C VAL A 95 5.39 -13.08 -23.66
N ASN A 96 6.40 -13.08 -22.79
CA ASN A 96 6.24 -12.93 -21.36
C ASN A 96 6.47 -11.46 -21.03
N ASP A 97 5.43 -10.78 -20.54
CA ASP A 97 5.53 -9.40 -20.07
C ASP A 97 6.50 -9.37 -18.88
N HIS A 98 7.77 -9.02 -19.13
CA HIS A 98 8.81 -9.00 -18.13
C HIS A 98 8.84 -7.64 -17.44
N ASP A 99 8.71 -7.70 -16.11
CA ASP A 99 8.89 -6.60 -15.18
C ASP A 99 7.95 -5.41 -15.33
N ILE A 100 6.72 -5.66 -14.90
CA ILE A 100 6.02 -4.63 -14.16
C ILE A 100 6.63 -4.64 -12.74
N THR A 101 7.65 -3.81 -12.53
CA THR A 101 8.22 -3.47 -11.21
C THR A 101 7.23 -2.65 -10.37
N ASP A 102 5.94 -2.97 -10.44
CA ASP A 102 4.96 -2.33 -9.58
C ASP A 102 5.15 -2.92 -8.19
N ASN A 103 5.58 -2.08 -7.26
CA ASN A 103 5.54 -2.40 -5.85
C ASN A 103 4.08 -2.47 -5.42
N LEU A 104 3.51 -3.68 -5.44
CA LEU A 104 2.13 -3.97 -5.03
C LEU A 104 1.98 -4.01 -3.49
N GLY A 105 2.99 -3.56 -2.76
CA GLY A 105 3.04 -3.61 -1.31
C GLY A 105 3.24 -5.03 -0.78
N VAL A 106 3.26 -5.15 0.54
CA VAL A 106 3.49 -6.42 1.22
C VAL A 106 2.18 -7.19 1.42
N ASP A 107 2.22 -8.51 1.24
CA ASP A 107 1.11 -9.36 1.69
C ASP A 107 1.08 -9.51 3.22
N PHE A 108 -0.03 -9.14 3.85
CA PHE A 108 -0.15 -9.17 5.32
C PHE A 108 0.01 -10.56 5.90
N SER A 109 -0.51 -11.61 5.25
CA SER A 109 -0.35 -12.99 5.72
C SER A 109 1.11 -13.42 5.74
N THR A 110 1.87 -12.98 4.74
CA THR A 110 3.30 -13.27 4.61
C THR A 110 4.11 -12.50 5.65
N LEU A 111 3.75 -11.23 5.91
CA LEU A 111 4.36 -10.40 6.95
C LEU A 111 4.22 -11.01 8.35
N ILE A 112 3.00 -11.40 8.72
CA ILE A 112 2.69 -12.00 10.02
C ILE A 112 3.45 -13.32 10.18
N LYS A 113 3.42 -14.17 9.14
CA LYS A 113 4.13 -15.45 9.16
C LYS A 113 5.64 -15.30 9.29
N ASN A 114 6.25 -14.30 8.64
CA ASN A 114 7.69 -14.05 8.75
C ASN A 114 8.06 -13.42 10.10
N LEU A 115 7.17 -12.59 10.67
CA LEU A 115 7.34 -12.02 12.00
C LEU A 115 7.24 -13.10 13.10
N GLU A 116 6.31 -14.04 13.00
CA GLU A 116 6.18 -15.19 13.91
C GLU A 116 7.39 -16.12 13.84
N LYS A 117 8.03 -16.24 12.67
CA LYS A 117 9.25 -17.03 12.48
C LYS A 117 10.54 -16.32 12.92
N GLY A 118 10.51 -15.01 13.10
CA GLY A 118 11.70 -14.19 13.36
C GLY A 118 12.56 -13.91 12.12
N ASP A 119 12.05 -14.15 10.91
CA ASP A 119 12.80 -14.08 9.64
C ASP A 119 12.70 -12.70 8.95
N LEU A 120 12.53 -11.61 9.71
CA LEU A 120 12.29 -10.24 9.21
C LEU A 120 13.54 -9.39 9.02
#